data_AF-A0A3D6DBV7-F1
#
_entry.id   AF-A0A3D6DBV7-F1
#
_cell.length_a   1.000
_cell.length_b   1.000
_cell.length_c   1.000
_cell.angle_alpha   90.00
_cell.angle_beta   90.00
_cell.angle_gamma   90.00
#
_symmetry.space_group_name_H-M   'P 1'
#
loop_
_entity.id
_entity.type
_entity.pdbx_description
1 polymer ?
#
loop_
_entity_poly.entity_id
_entity_poly.type
_entity_poly.pdbx_seq_one_letter_code
_entity_poly.pdbx_strand_id
1 'polypeptide(L)'
;MSNRSIWELLWDYDPNGLVVVDKEMNVVVVNPSFCKFFKVAPDEIVGKPLGKLLDDISGFKHVYETGDDILGEIKHYPDYGIAVRQIIFKVKEKDLVGGIFVDVTAEEKRKEELSEIKKEATRRVHEVINQQMEAAQKIAGLLGETTARTKALLLKIESLLQEEEQ
;
A
#
# COMPACT_ATOMS: atom_id res chain seq x y z
N MET A 1 28.80 28.03 -26.28
CA MET A 1 28.16 26.71 -26.07
C MET A 1 28.24 26.41 -24.58
N SER A 2 27.12 26.07 -23.95
CA SER A 2 27.03 25.88 -22.50
C SER A 2 27.95 24.75 -22.05
N ASN A 3 29.04 25.07 -21.34
CA ASN A 3 29.97 24.09 -20.77
C ASN A 3 29.39 23.52 -19.46
N ARG A 4 28.25 22.82 -19.56
CA ARG A 4 27.65 22.14 -18.41
C ARG A 4 28.34 20.81 -18.18
N SER A 5 28.65 20.52 -16.92
CA SER A 5 29.22 19.24 -16.51
C SER A 5 28.19 18.12 -16.65
N ILE A 6 28.67 16.89 -16.88
CA ILE A 6 27.79 15.70 -16.93
C ILE A 6 26.97 15.57 -15.65
N TRP A 7 27.53 15.95 -14.50
CA TRP A 7 26.81 15.92 -13.22
C TRP A 7 25.64 16.91 -13.16
N GLU A 8 25.77 18.09 -13.77
CA GLU A 8 24.67 19.06 -13.84
C GLU A 8 23.55 18.56 -14.74
N LEU A 9 23.88 17.87 -15.83
CA LEU A 9 22.89 17.22 -16.69
C LEU A 9 22.19 16.08 -15.96
N LEU A 10 22.92 15.23 -15.24
CA LEU A 10 22.32 14.17 -14.42
C LEU A 10 21.37 14.77 -13.39
N TRP A 11 21.77 15.85 -12.71
CA TRP A 11 20.94 16.54 -11.74
C TRP A 11 19.66 17.12 -12.37
N ASP A 12 19.78 17.85 -13.48
CA ASP A 12 18.68 18.55 -14.15
C ASP A 12 17.66 17.58 -14.78
N TYR A 13 18.13 16.45 -15.30
CA TYR A 13 17.31 15.48 -16.01
C TYR A 13 16.93 14.25 -15.18
N ASP A 14 17.36 14.14 -13.91
CA ASP A 14 16.93 13.06 -13.03
C ASP A 14 15.40 13.08 -12.87
N PRO A 15 14.68 11.99 -13.16
CA PRO A 15 13.24 11.92 -12.96
C PRO A 15 12.85 11.96 -11.47
N ASN A 16 13.78 11.66 -10.56
CA ASN A 16 13.56 11.68 -9.13
C ASN A 16 13.75 13.09 -8.56
N GLY A 17 13.05 13.39 -7.48
CA GLY A 17 13.26 14.61 -6.73
C GLY A 17 14.55 14.51 -5.93
N LEU A 18 15.50 15.40 -6.19
CA LEU A 18 16.77 15.48 -5.47
C LEU A 18 16.81 16.77 -4.64
N VAL A 19 17.22 16.65 -3.39
CA VAL A 19 17.42 17.78 -2.47
C VAL A 19 18.65 17.54 -1.62
N VAL A 20 19.38 18.60 -1.30
CA VAL A 20 20.46 18.58 -0.31
C VAL A 20 20.18 19.67 0.71
N VAL A 21 20.35 19.34 1.98
CA VAL A 21 20.22 20.28 3.10
C VAL A 21 21.51 20.39 3.91
N ASP A 22 21.70 21.54 4.56
CA ASP A 22 22.77 21.78 5.52
C ASP A 22 22.41 21.32 6.94
N LYS A 23 23.34 21.54 7.88
CA LYS A 23 23.19 21.25 9.32
C LYS A 23 22.00 21.96 10.00
N GLU A 24 21.54 23.09 9.47
CA GLU A 24 20.40 23.85 9.97
C GLU A 24 19.09 23.41 9.28
N MET A 25 19.15 22.35 8.46
CA MET A 25 18.07 21.83 7.63
C MET A 25 17.59 22.85 6.59
N ASN A 26 18.46 23.78 6.19
CA ASN A 26 18.18 24.67 5.07
C ASN A 26 18.55 24.02 3.75
N VAL A 27 17.72 24.25 2.75
CA VAL A 27 17.92 23.69 1.42
C VAL A 27 19.12 24.36 0.75
N VAL A 28 20.13 23.58 0.40
CA VAL A 28 21.34 24.02 -0.30
C VAL A 28 21.12 23.97 -1.81
N VAL A 29 20.57 22.86 -2.31
CA VAL A 29 20.27 22.67 -3.73
C VAL A 29 19.11 21.71 -3.90
N VAL A 30 18.31 21.94 -4.95
CA VAL A 30 17.22 21.09 -5.41
C VAL A 30 17.33 20.88 -6.90
N ASN A 31 16.76 19.78 -7.41
CA ASN A 31 16.61 19.58 -8.85
C ASN A 31 15.20 19.97 -9.34
N PRO A 32 15.01 20.11 -10.66
CA PRO A 32 13.72 20.47 -11.23
C PRO A 32 12.59 19.48 -10.89
N SER A 33 12.89 18.19 -10.75
CA SER A 33 11.88 17.16 -10.44
C SER A 33 11.36 17.30 -9.01
N PHE A 34 12.22 17.64 -8.04
CA PHE A 34 11.81 17.96 -6.67
C PHE A 34 10.86 19.16 -6.64
N CYS A 35 11.22 20.23 -7.35
CA CYS A 35 10.37 21.40 -7.52
C CYS A 35 8.99 21.07 -8.13
N LYS A 36 8.94 20.16 -9.11
CA LYS A 36 7.68 19.69 -9.70
C LYS A 36 6.82 18.91 -8.70
N PHE A 37 7.41 18.01 -7.93
CA PHE A 37 6.70 17.20 -6.94
C PHE A 37 6.00 18.08 -5.90
N PHE A 38 6.72 19.06 -5.38
CA PHE A 38 6.22 19.95 -4.32
C PHE A 38 5.72 21.30 -4.83
N LYS A 39 5.53 21.45 -6.15
CA LYS A 39 4.97 22.64 -6.81
C LYS A 39 5.59 23.97 -6.33
N VAL A 40 6.92 23.98 -6.19
CA VAL A 40 7.69 25.11 -5.65
C VAL A 40 8.77 25.55 -6.64
N ALA A 41 9.05 26.85 -6.72
CA ALA A 41 10.14 27.36 -7.55
C ALA A 41 11.50 27.19 -6.84
N PRO A 42 12.61 26.90 -7.56
CA PRO A 42 13.92 26.72 -6.94
C PRO A 42 14.37 27.91 -6.08
N ASP A 43 14.15 29.12 -6.58
CA ASP A 43 14.43 30.41 -5.95
C ASP A 43 13.56 30.67 -4.70
N GLU A 44 12.42 30.00 -4.57
CA GLU A 44 11.58 30.10 -3.39
C GLU A 44 12.00 29.15 -2.28
N ILE A 45 12.81 28.13 -2.54
CA ILE A 45 13.15 27.11 -1.54
C ILE A 45 14.63 27.10 -1.15
N VAL A 46 15.54 27.41 -2.07
CA VAL A 46 16.98 27.46 -1.78
C VAL A 46 17.27 28.50 -0.70
N GLY A 47 18.06 28.10 0.29
CA GLY A 47 18.39 28.88 1.49
C GLY A 47 17.29 28.94 2.55
N LYS A 48 16.14 28.29 2.34
CA LYS A 48 15.05 28.24 3.33
C LYS A 48 15.02 26.89 4.07
N PRO A 49 14.42 26.84 5.28
CA PRO A 49 14.26 25.59 6.00
C PRO A 49 13.39 24.61 5.22
N LEU A 50 13.86 23.35 5.08
CA LEU A 50 13.13 22.28 4.40
C LEU A 50 11.74 22.02 5.03
N GLY A 51 11.63 22.24 6.34
CA GLY A 51 10.37 22.12 7.10
C GLY A 51 9.27 23.11 6.70
N LYS A 52 9.55 24.11 5.84
CA LYS A 52 8.50 24.93 5.24
C LYS A 52 7.75 24.22 4.11
N LEU A 53 8.35 23.18 3.53
CA LEU A 53 7.83 22.45 2.38
C LEU A 53 7.31 21.06 2.79
N LEU A 54 8.09 20.38 3.63
CA LEU A 54 7.78 19.03 4.11
C LEU A 54 7.32 19.12 5.57
N ASP A 55 6.13 18.60 5.86
CA ASP A 55 5.59 18.56 7.22
C ASP A 55 6.43 17.72 8.18
N ASP A 56 7.12 16.71 7.65
CA ASP A 56 7.96 15.80 8.42
C ASP A 56 9.38 15.71 7.86
N ILE A 57 10.31 16.33 8.58
CA ILE A 57 11.76 16.31 8.34
C ILE A 57 12.52 15.43 9.35
N SER A 58 11.82 14.59 10.14
CA SER A 58 12.44 13.72 11.14
C SER A 58 13.52 12.81 10.55
N GLY A 59 13.30 12.28 9.35
CA GLY A 59 14.28 11.45 8.65
C GLY A 59 15.59 12.18 8.33
N PHE A 60 15.52 13.46 7.91
CA PHE A 60 16.71 14.27 7.67
C PHE A 60 17.49 14.55 8.95
N LYS A 61 16.79 14.87 10.04
CA LYS A 61 17.41 15.08 11.35
C LYS A 61 18.07 13.81 11.89
N HIS A 62 17.37 12.68 11.79
CA HIS A 62 17.88 11.38 12.19
C HIS A 62 19.19 11.06 11.47
N VAL A 63 19.19 11.09 10.13
CA VAL A 63 20.38 10.80 9.31
C VAL A 63 21.52 11.77 9.62
N TYR A 64 21.21 13.04 9.91
CA TYR A 64 22.24 14.01 10.29
C TYR A 64 22.90 13.67 11.65
N GLU A 65 22.10 13.30 12.65
CA GLU A 65 22.52 13.02 14.02
C GLU A 65 23.19 11.66 14.17
N THR A 66 22.60 10.60 13.60
CA THR A 66 23.09 9.22 13.74
C THR A 66 24.08 8.83 12.66
N GLY A 67 23.94 9.40 11.46
CA GLY A 67 24.65 8.95 10.26
C GLY A 67 24.11 7.64 9.67
N ASP A 68 22.98 7.13 10.18
CA ASP A 68 22.31 5.95 9.66
C ASP A 68 21.40 6.36 8.50
N ASP A 69 21.72 5.88 7.31
CA ASP A 69 20.97 6.20 6.09
C ASP A 69 19.56 5.57 6.11
N ILE A 70 18.56 6.33 5.66
CA ILE A 70 17.20 5.82 5.45
C ILE A 70 17.08 5.37 4.01
N LEU A 71 16.81 4.08 3.81
CA LEU A 71 16.69 3.48 2.49
C LEU A 71 15.25 3.02 2.24
N GLY A 72 14.50 3.83 1.50
CA GLY A 72 13.25 3.38 0.89
C GLY A 72 11.99 3.53 1.74
N GLU A 73 11.98 4.48 2.69
CA GLU A 73 10.76 4.82 3.43
C GLU A 73 9.71 5.41 2.47
N ILE A 74 8.48 4.90 2.47
CA ILE A 74 7.39 5.46 1.66
C ILE A 74 6.65 6.51 2.49
N LYS A 75 6.61 7.74 2.00
CA LYS A 75 5.80 8.83 2.57
C LYS A 75 4.72 9.28 1.60
N HIS A 76 3.57 9.59 2.17
CA HIS A 76 2.45 10.17 1.44
C HIS A 76 2.41 11.66 1.70
N TYR A 77 2.19 12.42 0.63
CA TYR A 77 2.06 13.86 0.65
C TYR A 77 0.67 14.22 0.08
N PRO A 78 -0.40 14.12 0.89
CA PRO A 78 -1.78 14.28 0.41
C PRO A 78 -2.04 15.65 -0.22
N ASP A 79 -1.46 16.71 0.34
CA ASP A 79 -1.59 18.09 -0.17
C ASP A 79 -1.04 18.26 -1.60
N TYR A 80 -0.08 17.41 -1.96
CA TYR A 80 0.52 17.39 -3.28
C TYR A 80 -0.06 16.26 -4.16
N GLY A 81 -0.80 15.32 -3.57
CA GLY A 81 -1.42 14.20 -4.25
C GLY A 81 -0.44 13.12 -4.72
N ILE A 82 0.72 13.01 -4.06
CA ILE A 82 1.81 12.10 -4.43
C ILE A 82 2.19 11.17 -3.28
N ALA A 83 2.70 9.99 -3.64
CA ALA A 83 3.41 9.08 -2.75
C ALA A 83 4.86 8.96 -3.24
N VAL A 84 5.81 9.14 -2.34
CA VAL A 84 7.24 9.13 -2.67
C VAL A 84 7.98 8.14 -1.79
N ARG A 85 8.91 7.43 -2.39
CA ARG A 85 9.89 6.62 -1.69
C ARG A 85 11.14 7.45 -1.46
N GLN A 86 11.47 7.66 -0.20
CA GLN A 86 12.57 8.52 0.25
C GLN A 86 13.81 7.69 0.54
N ILE A 87 14.93 8.18 0.04
CA ILE A 87 16.26 7.72 0.38
C ILE A 87 16.98 8.94 0.94
N ILE A 88 17.38 8.89 2.20
CA ILE A 88 18.03 10.01 2.88
C ILE A 88 19.38 9.53 3.40
N PHE A 89 20.44 10.22 3.03
CA PHE A 89 21.81 9.79 3.32
C PHE A 89 22.72 10.95 3.71
N LYS A 90 23.72 10.66 4.55
CA LYS A 90 24.68 11.69 4.99
C LYS A 90 25.86 11.81 4.01
N VAL A 91 26.10 13.02 3.51
CA VAL A 91 27.28 13.35 2.71
C VAL A 91 28.44 13.69 3.65
N LYS A 92 29.16 12.64 4.07
CA LYS A 92 30.19 12.70 5.13
C LYS A 92 31.30 13.74 4.88
N GLU A 93 31.64 14.00 3.62
CA GLU A 93 32.71 14.94 3.24
C GLU A 93 32.36 16.42 3.45
N LYS A 94 31.06 16.77 3.46
CA LYS A 94 30.60 18.17 3.49
C LYS A 94 29.62 18.49 4.62
N ASP A 95 29.36 17.54 5.51
CA ASP A 95 28.37 17.65 6.59
C ASP A 95 26.99 18.11 6.08
N LEU A 96 26.58 17.51 4.95
CA LEU A 96 25.28 17.74 4.31
C LEU A 96 24.45 16.47 4.37
N VAL A 97 23.14 16.60 4.20
CA VAL A 97 22.22 15.46 4.04
C VAL A 97 21.57 15.54 2.67
N GLY A 98 21.70 14.46 1.90
CA GLY A 98 21.03 14.29 0.62
C GLY A 98 19.71 13.54 0.79
N GLY A 99 18.71 13.92 -0.01
CA GLY A 99 17.43 13.24 -0.12
C GLY A 99 17.09 12.96 -1.57
N ILE A 100 16.69 11.73 -1.86
CA ILE A 100 16.15 11.28 -3.16
C ILE A 100 14.72 10.85 -2.94
N PHE A 101 13.84 11.35 -3.79
CA PHE A 101 12.39 11.16 -3.75
C PHE A 101 12.01 10.48 -5.05
N VAL A 102 11.64 9.21 -4.98
CA VAL A 102 11.16 8.45 -6.14
C VAL A 102 9.64 8.47 -6.11
N ASP A 103 9.00 8.99 -7.15
CA ASP A 103 7.54 8.94 -7.27
C ASP A 103 7.10 7.47 -7.41
N VAL A 104 6.26 7.03 -6.47
CA VAL A 104 5.67 5.67 -6.44
C VAL A 104 4.14 5.74 -6.42
N THR A 105 3.57 6.88 -6.79
CA THR A 105 2.13 7.15 -6.72
C THR A 105 1.33 6.16 -7.58
N ALA A 106 1.82 5.83 -8.78
CA ALA A 106 1.15 4.90 -9.68
C ALA A 106 1.19 3.47 -9.16
N GLU A 107 2.32 3.07 -8.57
CA GLU A 107 2.52 1.76 -7.96
C GLU A 107 1.63 1.57 -6.73
N GLU A 108 1.58 2.56 -5.82
CA GLU A 108 0.74 2.48 -4.63
C GLU A 108 -0.75 2.46 -5.01
N LYS A 109 -1.19 3.28 -5.96
CA LYS A 109 -2.59 3.22 -6.47
C LYS A 109 -2.95 1.85 -7.05
N ARG A 110 -2.08 1.28 -7.89
CA ARG A 110 -2.32 -0.05 -8.50
C ARG A 110 -2.39 -1.14 -7.43
N LYS A 111 -1.55 -1.03 -6.40
CA LYS A 111 -1.51 -1.97 -5.27
C LYS A 111 -2.77 -1.86 -4.41
N GLU A 112 -3.28 -0.66 -4.18
CA GLU A 112 -4.57 -0.43 -3.52
C GLU A 112 -5.73 -1.01 -4.33
N GLU A 113 -5.82 -0.70 -5.62
CA GLU A 113 -6.86 -1.25 -6.51
C GLU A 113 -6.87 -2.79 -6.51
N LEU A 114 -5.69 -3.41 -6.62
CA LEU A 114 -5.56 -4.86 -6.59
C LEU A 114 -5.95 -5.43 -5.22
N SER A 115 -5.65 -4.73 -4.13
CA SER A 115 -6.05 -5.10 -2.77
C SER A 115 -7.57 -5.13 -2.63
N GLU A 116 -8.26 -4.11 -3.15
CA GLU A 116 -9.73 -4.04 -3.13
C GLU A 116 -10.37 -5.14 -3.97
N ILE A 117 -9.85 -5.43 -5.16
CA ILE A 117 -10.32 -6.56 -5.99
C ILE A 117 -10.16 -7.89 -5.23
N LYS A 118 -9.03 -8.10 -4.55
CA LYS A 118 -8.79 -9.32 -3.76
C LYS A 118 -9.78 -9.45 -2.59
N LYS A 119 -10.06 -8.35 -1.89
CA LYS A 119 -11.05 -8.33 -0.80
C LYS A 119 -12.44 -8.68 -1.32
N GLU A 120 -12.87 -8.07 -2.41
CA GLU A 120 -14.17 -8.34 -3.03
C GLU A 120 -14.29 -9.80 -3.52
N ALA A 121 -13.24 -10.32 -4.15
CA ALA A 121 -13.19 -11.72 -4.56
C ALA A 121 -13.34 -12.67 -3.36
N THR A 122 -12.65 -12.39 -2.25
CA THR A 122 -12.72 -13.18 -1.02
C THR A 122 -14.12 -13.14 -0.42
N ARG A 123 -14.76 -11.96 -0.41
CA ARG A 123 -16.13 -11.77 0.05
C ARG A 123 -17.12 -12.62 -0.75
N ARG A 124 -17.02 -12.60 -2.08
CA ARG A 124 -17.87 -13.40 -2.97
C ARG A 124 -17.67 -14.91 -2.78
N VAL A 125 -16.44 -15.35 -2.56
CA VAL A 125 -16.16 -16.77 -2.25
C VAL A 125 -16.89 -17.18 -0.98
N HIS A 126 -16.82 -16.38 0.09
CA HIS A 126 -17.54 -16.66 1.33
C HIS A 126 -19.06 -16.65 1.16
N GLU A 127 -19.62 -15.74 0.34
CA GLU A 127 -21.06 -15.73 0.03
C GLU A 127 -21.51 -17.04 -0.64
N VAL A 128 -20.76 -17.50 -1.65
CA VAL A 128 -21.07 -18.77 -2.34
C VAL A 128 -20.98 -19.96 -1.37
N ILE A 129 -19.95 -20.00 -0.51
CA ILE A 129 -19.81 -21.05 0.50
C ILE A 129 -21.03 -21.08 1.43
N ASN A 130 -21.49 -19.92 1.90
CA ASN A 130 -22.67 -19.83 2.76
C ASN A 130 -23.93 -20.32 2.04
N GLN A 131 -24.13 -19.94 0.78
CA GLN A 131 -25.25 -20.43 -0.03
C GLN A 131 -25.23 -21.95 -0.20
N GLN A 132 -24.05 -22.54 -0.44
CA GLN A 132 -23.91 -23.99 -0.54
C GLN A 132 -24.17 -24.70 0.79
N MET A 133 -23.74 -24.10 1.91
CA MET A 133 -24.01 -24.63 3.25
C MET A 133 -25.52 -24.63 3.56
N GLU A 134 -26.23 -23.55 3.25
CA GLU A 134 -27.70 -23.48 3.41
C GLU A 134 -28.41 -24.51 2.53
N ALA A 135 -27.97 -24.68 1.27
CA ALA A 135 -28.53 -25.69 0.38
C ALA A 135 -28.31 -27.11 0.93
N ALA A 136 -27.11 -27.40 1.43
CA ALA A 136 -26.80 -28.68 2.05
C ALA A 136 -27.66 -28.94 3.30
N GLN A 137 -27.89 -27.92 4.14
CA GLN A 137 -28.76 -28.02 5.30
C GLN A 137 -30.22 -28.32 4.91
N LYS A 138 -30.74 -27.66 3.86
CA LYS A 138 -32.08 -27.95 3.32
C LYS A 138 -32.18 -29.39 2.79
N ILE A 139 -31.19 -29.84 2.03
CA ILE A 139 -31.11 -31.21 1.51
C ILE A 139 -31.07 -32.22 2.67
N ALA A 140 -30.24 -31.98 3.68
CA ALA A 140 -30.15 -32.84 4.87
C ALA A 140 -31.48 -32.90 5.64
N GLY A 141 -32.17 -31.76 5.79
CA GLY A 141 -33.50 -31.69 6.39
C GLY A 141 -34.54 -32.53 5.63
N LEU A 142 -34.60 -32.37 4.30
CA LEU A 142 -35.50 -33.14 3.44
C LEU A 142 -35.18 -34.64 3.49
N LEU A 143 -33.91 -35.03 3.40
CA LEU A 143 -33.45 -36.42 3.54
C LEU A 143 -33.85 -37.01 4.90
N GLY A 144 -33.70 -36.25 5.98
CA GLY A 144 -34.13 -36.64 7.31
C GLY A 144 -35.63 -36.90 7.38
N GLU A 145 -36.44 -35.98 6.84
CA GLU A 145 -37.90 -36.12 6.78
C GLU A 145 -38.34 -37.34 5.95
N THR A 146 -37.78 -37.52 4.76
CA THR A 146 -38.11 -38.66 3.89
C THR A 146 -37.70 -39.98 4.54
N THR A 147 -36.53 -40.04 5.17
CA THR A 147 -36.03 -41.25 5.85
C THR A 147 -36.92 -41.62 7.04
N ALA A 148 -37.35 -40.62 7.83
CA ALA A 148 -38.27 -40.83 8.94
C ALA A 148 -39.64 -41.36 8.46
N ARG A 149 -40.20 -40.78 7.39
CA ARG A 149 -41.45 -41.25 6.78
C ARG A 149 -41.33 -42.68 6.25
N THR A 150 -40.26 -42.99 5.52
CA THR A 150 -40.02 -44.33 4.99
C THR A 150 -39.90 -45.35 6.12
N LYS A 151 -39.16 -45.04 7.19
CA LYS A 151 -39.05 -45.91 8.36
C LYS A 151 -40.42 -46.16 9.02
N ALA A 152 -41.22 -45.12 9.22
CA ALA A 152 -42.54 -45.25 9.82
C ALA A 152 -43.48 -46.12 8.96
N LEU A 153 -43.42 -45.98 7.64
CA LEU A 153 -44.20 -46.80 6.71
C LEU A 153 -43.76 -48.27 6.77
N LEU A 154 -42.45 -48.55 6.74
CA LEU A 154 -41.92 -49.91 6.81
C LEU A 154 -42.29 -50.61 8.12
N LEU A 155 -42.18 -49.92 9.27
CA LEU A 155 -42.61 -50.46 10.57
C LEU A 155 -44.11 -50.79 10.60
N LYS A 156 -44.93 -49.99 9.92
CA LYS A 156 -46.38 -50.25 9.81
C LYS A 156 -46.68 -51.45 8.91
N ILE A 157 -45.90 -51.67 7.85
CA ILE A 157 -46.01 -52.88 7.02
C ILE A 157 -45.58 -54.10 7.83
N GLU A 158 -44.48 -54.00 8.57
CA GLU A 158 -43.99 -55.07 9.44
C GLU A 158 -45.03 -55.49 10.49
N SER A 159 -45.70 -54.53 11.15
CA SER A 159 -46.74 -54.85 12.12
C SER A 159 -47.96 -55.54 11.51
N LEU A 160 -48.37 -55.16 10.30
CA LEU A 160 -49.48 -55.82 9.59
C LEU A 160 -49.14 -57.26 9.23
N LEU A 161 -47.91 -57.53 8.79
CA LEU A 161 -47.45 -58.89 8.48
C LEU A 161 -47.37 -59.77 9.74
N GLN A 162 -47.01 -59.19 10.89
CA GLN A 162 -47.00 -59.92 12.17
C GLN A 162 -48.41 -60.22 12.71
N GLU A 163 -49.41 -59.42 12.37
CA GLU A 163 -50.82 -59.65 12.77
C GLU A 163 -51.49 -60.76 11.94
N GLU A 164 -51.04 -61.03 10.70
CA GLU A 164 -51.59 -62.09 9.85
C GLU A 164 -51.04 -63.50 10.15
N GLU A 165 -49.96 -63.63 10.95
CA GLU A 165 -49.39 -64.92 11.37
C GLU A 165 -50.05 -65.50 12.66
N GLN A 166 -51.20 -64.95 13.11
CA GLN A 166 -52.00 -65.47 14.25
C GLN A 166 -53.28 -66.20 13.83
#